data_AF-A0A0C9ZE32-F1
#
_entry.id   AF-A0A0C9ZE32-F1
#
_cell.length_a   1.000
_cell.length_b   1.000
_cell.length_c   1.000
_cell.angle_alpha   90.00
_cell.angle_beta   90.00
_cell.angle_gamma   90.00
#
_symmetry.space_group_name_H-M   'P 1'
#
loop_
_entity.id
_entity.type
_entity.pdbx_description
1 polymer ?
#
loop_
_entity_poly.entity_id
_entity_poly.type
_entity_poly.pdbx_seq_one_letter_code
_entity_poly.pdbx_strand_id
1 'polypeptide(L)' 'SAFQEVAIQWLIKTDQPINVLQNLMFMQIINIASCTHNNVKIPNHKQIHQAIIDLFKSNLHELCKQLQVCIHII' A
#
# COMPACT_ATOMS: atom_id res chain seq x y z
N SER A 1 -2.64 17.20 18.20
CA SER A 1 -1.21 16.85 18.02
C SER A 1 -0.80 17.20 16.60
N ALA A 2 0.49 17.41 16.32
CA ALA A 2 0.96 17.70 14.96
C ALA A 2 0.48 16.65 13.93
N PHE A 3 0.45 15.37 14.33
CA PHE A 3 -0.11 14.29 13.50
C PHE A 3 -1.61 14.49 13.19
N GLN A 4 -2.43 14.80 14.19
CA GLN A 4 -3.87 14.98 14.01
C GLN A 4 -4.20 16.13 13.04
N GLU A 5 -3.48 17.25 13.13
CA GLU A 5 -3.67 18.40 12.24
C GLU A 5 -3.33 18.04 10.78
N VAL A 6 -2.18 17.39 10.56
CA VAL A 6 -1.75 16.93 9.23
C VAL A 6 -2.74 15.90 8.68
N ALA A 7 -3.22 14.96 9.50
CA ALA A 7 -4.18 13.95 9.11
C ALA A 7 -5.52 14.57 8.66
N ILE A 8 -6.05 15.55 9.40
CA ILE A 8 -7.29 16.27 9.01
C ILE A 8 -7.10 16.99 7.66
N GLN A 9 -5.97 17.69 7.47
CA GLN A 9 -5.69 18.36 6.20
C GLN A 9 -5.55 17.38 5.04
N TRP A 10 -4.91 16.24 5.27
CA TRP A 10 -4.77 15.18 4.27
C TRP A 10 -6.15 14.64 3.86
N LEU A 11 -7.04 14.34 4.81
CA LEU A 11 -8.41 13.89 4.53
C LEU A 11 -9.16 14.87 3.62
N ILE A 12 -9.13 16.16 3.94
CA ILE A 12 -9.83 17.20 3.16
C ILE A 12 -9.23 17.33 1.75
N LYS A 13 -7.90 17.39 1.64
CA LYS A 13 -7.22 17.62 0.34
C LYS A 13 -7.34 16.44 -0.63
N THR A 14 -7.54 15.24 -0.11
CA THR A 14 -7.55 13.99 -0.91
C THR A 14 -8.92 13.31 -0.95
N ASP A 15 -9.95 13.99 -0.43
CA ASP A 15 -11.34 13.53 -0.37
C ASP A 15 -11.46 12.10 0.19
N GLN A 16 -10.72 11.83 1.26
CA GLN A 16 -10.70 10.52 1.91
C GLN A 16 -11.82 10.40 2.94
N PRO A 17 -12.41 9.21 3.09
CA PRO A 17 -13.44 9.01 4.10
C PRO A 17 -12.83 9.07 5.51
N ILE A 18 -13.58 9.61 6.47
CA ILE A 18 -13.11 9.79 7.86
C ILE A 18 -12.70 8.45 8.50
N ASN A 19 -13.35 7.35 8.11
CA ASN A 19 -13.07 6.01 8.61
C ASN A 19 -11.71 5.44 8.15
N VAL A 20 -11.00 6.07 7.21
CA VAL A 20 -9.69 5.58 6.74
C VAL A 20 -8.66 5.52 7.86
N LEU A 21 -8.75 6.43 8.84
CA LEU A 21 -7.85 6.45 10.02
C LEU A 21 -8.09 5.25 10.95
N GLN A 22 -9.24 4.58 10.86
CA GLN A 22 -9.57 3.38 11.61
C GLN A 22 -9.19 2.09 10.85
N ASN A 23 -8.77 2.21 9.58
CA ASN A 23 -8.37 1.06 8.79
C ASN A 23 -7.09 0.43 9.36
N LEU A 24 -7.12 -0.88 9.60
CA LEU A 24 -5.98 -1.62 10.16
C LEU A 24 -4.70 -1.46 9.31
N MET A 25 -4.83 -1.43 7.99
CA MET A 25 -3.69 -1.21 7.08
C MET A 25 -3.10 0.19 7.23
N PHE A 26 -3.96 1.21 7.41
CA PHE A 26 -3.49 2.56 7.67
C PHE A 26 -2.68 2.63 8.96
N MET A 27 -3.20 2.02 10.04
CA MET A 27 -2.50 1.95 11.33
C MET A 27 -1.16 1.21 11.21
N GLN A 28 -1.10 0.12 10.43
CA GLN A 28 0.14 -0.58 10.14
C GLN A 28 1.16 0.29 9.39
N ILE A 29 0.72 1.03 8.38
CA ILE A 29 1.59 1.96 7.63
C ILE A 29 2.19 3.01 8.58
N ILE A 30 1.36 3.62 9.43
CA ILE A 30 1.83 4.63 10.40
C ILE A 30 2.82 4.01 11.39
N ASN A 31 2.53 2.80 11.89
CA ASN A 31 3.42 2.10 12.80
C ASN A 31 4.80 1.85 12.17
N ILE A 32 4.83 1.30 10.94
CA ILE A 32 6.07 1.08 10.18
C ILE A 32 6.80 2.40 9.96
N ALA A 33 6.10 3.44 9.50
CA ALA A 33 6.69 4.75 9.26
C ALA A 33 7.30 5.35 10.53
N SER A 34 6.62 5.22 11.68
CA SER A 34 7.10 5.72 12.97
C SER A 34 8.37 5.04 13.46
N CYS A 35 8.56 3.75 13.14
CA CYS A 35 9.75 2.98 13.46
C CYS A 35 10.94 3.27 12.53
N THR A 36 10.71 3.94 11.40
CA THR A 36 11.80 4.30 10.48
C THR A 36 12.39 5.65 10.84
N HIS A 37 13.71 5.72 10.99
CA HIS A 37 14.44 6.95 11.32
C HIS A 37 14.48 7.91 10.12
N ASN A 38 13.35 8.54 9.80
CA ASN A 38 13.18 9.48 8.69
C ASN A 38 13.52 8.91 7.29
N ASN A 39 13.55 7.58 7.16
CA ASN A 39 13.93 6.90 5.93
C ASN A 39 12.74 6.37 5.13
N VAL A 40 11.52 6.87 5.40
CA VAL A 40 10.34 6.54 4.58
C VAL A 40 10.53 7.13 3.19
N LYS A 41 10.78 6.27 2.21
CA LYS A 41 10.76 6.63 0.79
C LYS A 41 9.37 6.39 0.25
N ILE A 42 8.63 7.47 -0.05
CA ILE A 42 7.34 7.37 -0.72
C ILE A 42 7.61 6.97 -2.18
N PRO A 43 7.15 5.79 -2.63
CA PRO A 43 7.34 5.37 -4.01
C PRO A 43 6.56 6.30 -4.96
N ASN A 44 7.12 6.56 -6.14
CA ASN A 44 6.42 7.34 -7.16
C ASN A 44 5.33 6.51 -7.85
N HIS A 45 4.44 7.18 -8.60
CA HIS A 45 3.32 6.55 -9.27
C HIS A 45 3.73 5.35 -10.16
N LYS A 46 4.82 5.48 -10.92
CA LYS A 46 5.32 4.40 -11.79
C LYS A 46 5.79 3.19 -10.97
N GLN A 47 6.48 3.43 -9.85
CA GLN A 47 6.93 2.37 -8.95
C GLN A 47 5.75 1.66 -8.29
N ILE A 48 4.73 2.40 -7.83
CA ILE A 48 3.51 1.82 -7.26
C ILE A 48 2.80 0.96 -8.30
N HIS A 49 2.61 1.49 -9.52
CA HIS A 49 1.94 0.77 -10.59
C HIS A 49 2.66 -0.53 -10.96
N GLN A 50 3.99 -0.47 -11.11
CA GLN A 50 4.79 -1.66 -11.38
C GLN A 50 4.69 -2.68 -10.24
N ALA A 51 4.80 -2.23 -8.99
CA ALA A 51 4.70 -3.12 -7.83
C ALA A 51 3.34 -3.83 -7.74
N ILE A 52 2.24 -3.15 -8.10
CA ILE A 52 0.90 -3.76 -8.16
C ILE A 52 0.85 -4.85 -9.25
N ILE A 53 1.37 -4.57 -10.44
CA ILE A 53 1.43 -5.55 -11.54
C ILE A 53 2.28 -6.76 -11.13
N ASP A 54 3.44 -6.53 -10.53
CA ASP A 54 4.35 -7.60 -10.11
C ASP A 54 3.73 -8.46 -9.02
N LEU A 55 3.02 -7.85 -8.06
CA LEU A 55 2.27 -8.57 -7.03
C LEU A 55 1.17 -9.43 -7.64
N PHE A 56 0.42 -8.89 -8.61
CA PHE A 56 -0.61 -9.62 -9.32
C PHE A 56 -0.04 -10.83 -10.08
N LYS A 57 1.05 -10.62 -10.85
CA LYS A 57 1.74 -11.71 -11.57
C LYS A 57 2.26 -12.78 -10.62
N SER A 58 2.83 -12.38 -9.48
CA SER A 58 3.35 -13.29 -8.46
C SER A 58 2.24 -14.15 -7.85
N ASN A 59 1.10 -13.54 -7.50
CA ASN A 59 -0.06 -14.27 -6.97
C ASN A 59 -0.62 -15.26 -7.98
N LEU A 60 -0.73 -14.89 -9.26
CA LEU A 60 -1.15 -15.80 -10.32
C LEU A 60 -0.18 -16.97 -10.52
N HIS A 61 1.11 -16.70 -10.48
CA HIS A 61 2.13 -17.73 -10.60
C HIS A 61 2.07 -18.73 -9.43
N GLU A 62 1.92 -18.25 -8.19
CA GLU A 62 1.74 -19.13 -7.03
C GLU A 62 0.44 -19.94 -7.13
N LEU A 63 -0.65 -19.33 -7.59
CA LEU A 63 -1.90 -20.07 -7.84
C LEU A 63 -1.71 -21.18 -8.88
N CYS A 64 -1.00 -20.90 -9.98
CA CYS A 64 -0.71 -21.90 -11.02
C CYS A 64 0.09 -23.08 -10.46
N LYS A 65 1.08 -22.82 -9.61
CA LYS A 65 1.83 -23.88 -8.92
C LYS A 65 0.92 -24.76 -8.07
N GLN A 66 0.02 -24.16 -7.30
CA GLN A 66 -0.91 -24.90 -6.43
C GLN A 66 -1.92 -25.74 -7.24
N LEU A 67 -2.35 -25.23 -8.40
CA LEU A 67 -3.34 -25.90 -9.25
C LEU A 67 -2.74 -26.84 -10.30
N GLN A 68 -1.41 -26.90 -10.44
CA GLN A 68 -0.70 -27.66 -11.47
C GLN A 68 -1.11 -27.32 -12.93
N VAL A 69 -1.61 -26.11 -13.16
CA VAL A 69 -1.98 -25.63 -14.50
C VAL A 69 -0.90 -24.68 -15.00
N CYS A 70 -0.33 -24.97 -16.18
CA CYS A 70 0.59 -24.05 -16.84
C CYS A 70 -0.19 -22.93 -17.52
N ILE A 71 -0.17 -21.73 -16.94
CA ILE A 71 -0.61 -20.49 -17.61
C ILE A 71 0.64 -19.68 -17.95
N HIS A 72 0.84 -19.35 -19.22
CA HIS A 72 1.89 -18.43 -19.64
C HIS A 72 1.44 -17.00 -19.34
N ILE A 73 1.97 -16.41 -18.28
CA ILE A 73 1.64 -15.03 -17.87
C ILE A 73 2.61 -14.07 -18.57
N ILE A 74 2.11 -13.33 -19.56
CA ILE A 74 2.84 -12.29 -20.32
C ILE A 74 3.02 -11.04 -19.46
#